data_AF-A0A3M2DMH9-F1
#
_entry.id   AF-A0A3M2DMH9-F1
#
_cell.length_a   1.000
_cell.length_b   1.000
_cell.length_c   1.000
_cell.angle_alpha   90.00
_cell.angle_beta   90.00
_cell.angle_gamma   90.00
#
_symmetry.space_group_name_H-M   'P 1'
#
loop_
_entity.id
_entity.type
_entity.pdbx_description
1 polymer ?
#
loop_
_entity_poly.entity_id
_entity_poly.type
_entity_poly.pdbx_seq_one_letter_code
_entity_poly.pdbx_strand_id
1 'polypeptide(L)' 'AARTVAWLDGRDYATAADVQACWKPCLGHRVAVDGDAEAALMSLLESVPVPA' A
#
# COMPACT_ATOMS: atom_id res chain seq x y z
N ALA A 1 -9.32 3.08 2.30
CA ALA A 1 -8.10 3.11 3.13
C ALA A 1 -7.31 4.40 2.90
N ALA A 2 -6.61 4.59 1.78
CA ALA A 2 -5.75 5.77 1.55
C ALA A 2 -6.45 7.15 1.71
N ARG A 3 -7.68 7.33 1.18
CA ARG A 3 -8.44 8.57 1.41
C ARG A 3 -8.74 8.85 2.89
N THR A 4 -8.95 7.80 3.67
CA THR A 4 -9.17 7.92 5.12
C THR A 4 -7.89 8.31 5.83
N VAL A 5 -6.74 7.75 5.43
CA VAL A 5 -5.42 8.17 5.93
C VAL A 5 -5.21 9.67 5.67
N ALA A 6 -5.42 10.12 4.43
CA ALA A 6 -5.30 11.53 4.07
C ALA A 6 -6.25 12.44 4.87
N TRP A 7 -7.50 12.00 5.08
CA TRP A 7 -8.48 12.74 5.86
C TRP A 7 -8.10 12.85 7.34
N LEU A 8 -7.55 11.79 7.94
CA LEU A 8 -7.03 11.84 9.32
C LEU A 8 -5.85 12.81 9.46
N ASP A 9 -5.10 13.03 8.38
CA ASP A 9 -4.03 14.04 8.28
C ASP A 9 -4.54 15.44 7.89
N GLY A 10 -5.86 15.66 7.82
CA GLY A 10 -6.45 16.95 7.47
C GLY A 10 -6.36 17.34 5.99
N ARG A 11 -6.04 16.39 5.11
CA ARG A 11 -6.01 16.58 3.64
C ARG A 11 -7.28 16.00 3.00
N ASP A 12 -7.71 16.60 1.90
CA ASP A 12 -8.91 16.17 1.15
C ASP A 12 -8.59 15.28 -0.06
N TYR A 13 -7.31 15.19 -0.45
CA TYR A 13 -6.82 14.31 -1.50
C TYR A 13 -5.77 13.32 -0.98
N ALA A 14 -5.79 12.11 -1.55
CA ALA A 14 -4.82 11.07 -1.24
C ALA A 14 -3.58 11.23 -2.13
N THR A 15 -2.43 10.89 -1.55
CA THR A 15 -1.10 10.85 -2.18
C THR A 15 -0.58 9.43 -2.24
N ALA A 16 0.54 9.22 -2.92
CA ALA A 16 1.22 7.92 -2.91
C ALA A 16 1.61 7.48 -1.49
N ALA A 17 2.02 8.42 -0.62
CA ALA A 17 2.38 8.11 0.76
C ALA A 17 1.20 7.51 1.56
N ASP A 18 -0.03 7.94 1.30
CA ASP A 18 -1.22 7.40 1.95
C ASP A 18 -1.49 5.94 1.55
N VAL A 19 -1.20 5.59 0.31
CA VAL A 19 -1.25 4.21 -0.18
C VAL A 19 -0.14 3.40 0.49
N GLN A 20 1.08 3.95 0.56
CA GLN A 20 2.22 3.31 1.24
C GLN A 20 1.94 3.02 2.73
N ALA A 21 1.18 3.88 3.40
CA ALA A 21 0.84 3.71 4.80
C ALA A 21 -0.16 2.57 5.08
N CYS A 22 -0.99 2.18 4.11
CA CYS A 22 -2.11 1.27 4.35
C CYS A 22 -2.19 0.03 3.45
N TRP A 23 -1.33 -0.11 2.44
CA TRP A 23 -1.44 -1.20 1.46
C TRP A 23 -1.27 -2.59 2.08
N LYS A 24 -0.31 -2.79 3.00
CA LYS A 24 0.03 -4.11 3.56
C LYS A 24 -1.17 -4.79 4.25
N PRO A 25 -1.87 -4.16 5.22
CA PRO A 25 -3.07 -4.78 5.80
C PRO A 25 -4.22 -4.94 4.79
N CYS A 26 -4.28 -4.11 3.73
CA CYS A 26 -5.31 -4.22 2.69
C CYS A 26 -5.07 -5.40 1.73
N LEU A 27 -3.83 -5.77 1.47
CA LEU A 27 -3.45 -6.75 0.44
C LEU A 27 -2.89 -8.06 1.01
N GLY A 28 -2.37 -8.06 2.24
CA GLY A 28 -1.69 -9.21 2.84
C GLY A 28 -2.54 -10.50 2.91
N HIS A 29 -3.85 -10.35 3.04
CA HIS A 29 -4.79 -11.48 3.06
C HIS A 29 -5.36 -11.84 1.67
N ARG A 30 -4.91 -11.16 0.61
CA ARG A 30 -5.44 -11.29 -0.76
C ARG A 30 -4.44 -11.91 -1.73
N VAL A 31 -3.18 -12.00 -1.32
CA VAL A 31 -2.11 -12.55 -2.14
C VAL A 31 -2.00 -14.04 -1.86
N ALA A 32 -2.25 -14.84 -2.88
CA ALA A 32 -1.97 -16.28 -2.87
C ALA A 32 -0.56 -16.48 -3.45
N VAL A 33 0.39 -16.85 -2.59
CA VAL A 33 1.75 -17.22 -2.98
C VAL A 33 2.16 -18.48 -2.23
N ASP A 34 3.04 -19.25 -2.83
CA ASP A 34 3.75 -20.31 -2.13
C ASP A 34 4.91 -19.68 -1.35
N GLY A 35 4.86 -19.77 -0.01
CA GLY A 35 5.93 -19.24 0.86
C GLY A 35 5.59 -17.90 1.53
N ASP A 36 6.58 -17.01 1.63
CA ASP A 36 6.47 -15.77 2.39
C ASP A 36 5.75 -14.67 1.61
N ALA A 37 4.46 -14.49 1.93
CA ALA A 37 3.61 -13.47 1.35
C ALA A 37 4.06 -12.04 1.64
N GLU A 38 4.69 -11.79 2.79
CA GLU A 38 5.19 -10.46 3.14
C GLU A 38 6.39 -10.09 2.27
N ALA A 39 7.36 -10.99 2.15
CA ALA A 39 8.53 -10.78 1.29
C ALA A 39 8.13 -10.58 -0.18
N ALA A 40 7.20 -11.39 -0.70
CA ALA A 40 6.69 -11.24 -2.06
C ALA A 40 6.02 -9.88 -2.30
N LEU A 41 5.22 -9.42 -1.34
CA LEU A 41 4.55 -8.13 -1.38
C LEU A 41 5.51 -6.93 -1.31
N MET A 42 6.56 -7.02 -0.49
CA MET A 42 7.59 -5.99 -0.43
C MET A 42 8.37 -5.90 -1.75
N SER A 43 8.72 -7.04 -2.35
CA SER A 43 9.38 -7.07 -3.66
C SER A 43 8.50 -6.45 -4.76
N LEU A 44 7.19 -6.74 -4.75
CA LEU A 44 6.25 -6.12 -5.68
C LEU A 44 6.23 -4.59 -5.49
N LEU A 45 6.19 -4.11 -4.25
CA LEU A 45 6.16 -2.68 -3.96
C LEU A 45 7.38 -1.95 -4.56
N GLU A 46 8.57 -2.52 -4.43
CA GLU A 46 9.82 -1.95 -4.98
C GLU A 46 9.81 -1.90 -6.51
N SER A 47 9.08 -2.79 -7.17
CA SER A 47 9.02 -2.89 -8.63
C SER A 47 8.04 -1.91 -9.30
N VAL A 48 7.14 -1.29 -8.53
CA VAL A 48 6.07 -0.44 -9.07
C VAL A 48 6.47 1.03 -8.99
N PRO A 49 6.71 1.72 -10.12
CA PRO A 49 7.04 3.14 -10.10
C PRO A 49 5.82 3.97 -9.70
N VAL A 50 6.04 4.98 -8.85
CA VAL A 50 5.06 6.02 -8.56
C VAL A 50 5.31 7.18 -9.52
N PRO A 51 4.37 7.53 -10.41
CA PRO A 51 4.50 8.70 -11.27
C PRO A 51 4.61 9.98 -10.44
N ALA A 52 5.48 10.89 -10.87
CA ALA A 52 5.67 12.21 -10.26
C ALA A 52 4.45 13.12 -10.47
#